data_AF-A0A0P0UZE9-F1
#
_entry.id   AF-A0A0P0UZE9-F1
#
_cell.length_a   1.000
_cell.length_b   1.000
_cell.length_c   1.000
_cell.angle_alpha   90.00
_cell.angle_beta   90.00
_cell.angle_gamma   90.00
#
_symmetry.space_group_name_H-M   'P 1'
#
loop_
_entity.id
_entity.type
_entity.pdbx_description
1 polymer ?
#
loop_
_entity_poly.entity_id
_entity_poly.type
_entity_poly.pdbx_seq_one_letter_code
_entity_poly.pdbx_strand_id
1 'polypeptide(L)'
;DFSCLARLITGVSNFHSLSFILSILIENGQLELLLQKYSATDSATGAPASVRGFRMAVITSLKHFIPSDDDALSLVYKHFDMKHEAASLLESRAEQYMNSWLSRYDKERRNDELLEAMHHLVEMAEVLSTIDAGQRTHRACARASLLSLQIRIPDLLWIGLSETNARRIFVEQSRFQEALIVAEAYNINQPMEWAPVFWNQMLKPDLIEQFVAEFVLVLPLQPPMLLELARFYRAEVAARGDQSHFSVWLSPGGLPAEWVKHLGRSFRSLLRRTRDMRLRLQLATLATGFSDVLDACNSVLDKVPENAGPLILRKGHGGTYLPLM
;
A
#
# COMPACT_ATOMS: atom_id res chain seq x y z
N ASP A 1 15.09 -40.75 30.16
CA ASP A 1 15.93 -39.54 30.08
C ASP A 1 15.81 -38.94 28.68
N PHE A 2 15.19 -37.77 28.56
CA PHE A 2 14.96 -37.07 27.28
C PHE A 2 16.28 -36.69 26.60
N SER A 3 17.32 -36.42 27.38
CA SER A 3 18.67 -36.11 26.86
C SER A 3 19.21 -37.26 26.00
N CYS A 4 18.98 -38.51 26.41
CA CYS A 4 19.39 -39.69 25.66
C CYS A 4 18.55 -39.90 24.40
N LEU A 5 17.24 -39.71 24.48
CA LEU A 5 16.33 -39.79 23.33
C LEU A 5 16.70 -38.76 22.25
N ALA A 6 16.94 -37.51 22.66
CA ALA A 6 17.33 -36.45 21.75
C ALA A 6 18.71 -36.69 21.12
N ARG A 7 19.67 -37.28 21.86
CA ARG A 7 20.97 -37.70 21.31
C ARG A 7 20.83 -38.85 20.32
N LEU A 8 19.92 -39.80 20.58
CA LEU A 8 19.67 -40.95 19.71
C LEU A 8 19.13 -40.50 18.35
N ILE A 9 18.10 -39.65 18.34
CA ILE A 9 17.49 -39.19 17.09
C ILE A 9 18.43 -38.29 16.28
N THR A 10 19.14 -37.36 16.95
CA THR A 10 20.08 -36.44 16.28
C THR A 10 21.33 -37.17 15.77
N GLY A 11 21.81 -38.20 16.50
CA GLY A 11 22.99 -38.98 16.12
C GLY A 11 22.73 -40.02 15.02
N VAL A 12 21.59 -40.72 15.04
CA VAL A 12 21.27 -41.74 14.03
C VAL A 12 20.86 -41.09 12.69
N SER A 13 20.31 -39.87 12.73
CA SER A 13 19.85 -39.11 11.55
C SER A 13 18.78 -39.81 10.68
N ASN A 14 18.20 -40.92 11.15
CA ASN A 14 17.06 -41.58 10.52
C ASN A 14 15.75 -41.07 11.12
N PHE A 15 15.41 -39.83 10.80
CA PHE A 15 14.25 -39.13 11.36
C PHE A 15 12.91 -39.78 11.00
N HIS A 16 12.85 -40.52 9.88
CA HIS A 16 11.66 -41.26 9.50
C HIS A 16 11.40 -42.44 10.44
N SER A 17 12.40 -43.31 10.63
CA SER A 17 12.26 -44.48 11.52
C SER A 17 12.16 -44.09 13.00
N LEU A 18 12.76 -42.97 13.39
CA LEU A 18 12.76 -42.48 14.77
C LEU A 18 11.70 -41.40 15.03
N SER A 19 10.71 -41.27 14.14
CA SER A 19 9.64 -40.28 14.26
C SER A 19 8.91 -40.36 15.62
N PHE A 20 8.70 -41.57 16.16
CA PHE A 20 8.09 -41.73 17.48
C PHE A 20 8.91 -41.09 18.62
N ILE A 21 10.25 -41.07 18.53
CA ILE A 21 11.11 -40.41 19.52
C ILE A 21 10.95 -38.90 19.42
N LEU A 22 10.88 -38.39 18.18
CA LEU A 22 10.62 -36.99 17.93
C LEU A 22 9.29 -36.54 18.53
N SER A 23 8.25 -37.35 18.33
CA SER A 23 6.92 -37.14 18.91
C SER A 23 6.97 -37.04 20.42
N ILE A 24 7.62 -38.00 21.09
CA ILE A 24 7.77 -38.00 22.55
C ILE A 24 8.49 -36.74 23.03
N LEU A 25 9.58 -36.34 22.36
CA LEU A 25 10.33 -35.14 22.75
C LEU A 25 9.49 -33.87 22.59
N ILE A 26 8.77 -33.73 21.49
CA ILE A 26 7.92 -32.56 21.22
C ILE A 26 6.74 -32.51 22.21
N GLU A 27 6.05 -33.64 22.42
CA GLU A 27 4.92 -33.73 23.36
C GLU A 27 5.32 -33.41 24.80
N ASN A 28 6.58 -33.67 25.18
CA ASN A 28 7.12 -33.38 26.51
C ASN A 28 7.86 -32.02 26.58
N GLY A 29 7.64 -31.11 25.62
CA GLY A 29 8.21 -29.76 25.65
C GLY A 29 9.73 -29.71 25.50
N GLN A 30 10.35 -30.73 24.89
CA GLN A 30 11.81 -30.85 24.74
C GLN A 30 12.32 -30.29 23.41
N LEU A 31 11.58 -29.39 22.75
CA LEU A 31 11.94 -28.83 21.44
C LEU A 31 13.27 -28.08 21.48
N GLU A 32 13.47 -27.19 22.45
CA GLU A 32 14.73 -26.44 22.59
C GLU A 32 15.94 -27.36 22.81
N LEU A 33 15.81 -28.34 23.71
CA LEU A 33 16.84 -29.33 23.97
C LEU A 33 17.18 -30.12 22.70
N LEU A 34 16.15 -30.50 21.93
CA LEU A 34 16.31 -31.20 20.66
C LEU A 34 17.06 -30.34 19.62
N LEU A 35 16.69 -29.07 19.47
CA LEU A 35 17.35 -28.12 18.55
C LEU A 35 18.81 -27.85 18.97
N GLN A 36 19.07 -27.66 20.27
CA GLN A 36 20.41 -27.47 20.81
C GLN A 36 21.31 -28.69 20.54
N LYS A 37 20.79 -29.89 20.75
CA LYS A 37 21.55 -31.12 20.47
C LYS A 37 21.79 -31.32 19.00
N TYR A 38 20.84 -30.96 18.14
CA TYR A 38 21.04 -31.03 16.71
C TYR A 38 22.15 -30.09 16.26
N SER A 39 22.15 -28.83 16.73
CA SER A 39 23.24 -27.88 16.44
C SER A 39 24.61 -28.40 16.87
N ALA A 40 24.70 -29.08 18.02
CA ALA A 40 25.94 -29.69 18.51
C ALA A 40 26.39 -30.88 17.64
N THR A 41 25.46 -31.60 16.98
CA THR A 41 25.79 -32.70 16.07
C THR A 41 26.08 -32.25 14.65
N ASP A 42 25.39 -31.22 14.16
CA ASP A 42 25.49 -30.72 12.78
C ASP A 42 26.87 -30.09 12.52
N SER A 43 27.47 -29.48 13.56
CA SER A 43 28.87 -29.02 13.51
C SER A 43 29.88 -30.13 13.21
N ALA A 44 29.51 -31.41 13.34
CA ALA A 44 30.39 -32.54 13.11
C ALA A 44 30.10 -33.32 11.80
N THR A 45 28.91 -33.19 11.19
CA THR A 45 28.46 -34.11 10.13
C THR A 45 27.64 -33.47 9.00
N GLY A 46 27.53 -32.14 8.95
CA GLY A 46 26.58 -31.32 8.18
C GLY A 46 26.38 -31.59 6.70
N ALA A 47 25.78 -32.75 6.36
CA ALA A 47 25.23 -33.01 5.05
C ALA A 47 23.91 -32.24 4.90
N PRO A 48 23.72 -31.45 3.83
CA PRO A 48 22.50 -30.64 3.64
C PRO A 48 21.21 -31.48 3.61
N ALA A 49 21.32 -32.75 3.23
CA ALA A 49 20.21 -33.71 3.28
C ALA A 49 19.77 -34.06 4.72
N SER A 50 20.72 -34.18 5.65
CA SER A 50 20.42 -34.44 7.07
C SER A 50 19.69 -33.24 7.70
N VAL A 51 20.18 -32.02 7.44
CA VAL A 51 19.54 -30.77 7.92
C VAL A 51 18.12 -30.65 7.39
N ARG A 52 17.94 -30.85 6.08
CA ARG A 52 16.61 -30.84 5.46
C ARG A 52 15.70 -31.92 6.06
N GLY A 53 16.21 -33.13 6.27
CA GLY A 53 15.48 -34.26 6.84
C GLY A 53 15.03 -33.99 8.27
N PHE A 54 15.93 -33.51 9.12
CA PHE A 54 15.64 -33.15 10.51
C PHE A 54 14.61 -32.02 10.58
N ARG A 55 14.85 -30.94 9.85
CA ARG A 55 13.94 -29.79 9.77
C ARG A 55 12.53 -30.20 9.36
N MET A 56 12.41 -31.01 8.30
CA MET A 56 11.10 -31.48 7.85
C MET A 56 10.42 -32.39 8.87
N ALA A 57 11.17 -33.27 9.53
CA ALA A 57 10.64 -34.13 10.58
C ALA A 57 10.12 -33.31 11.77
N VAL A 58 10.90 -32.34 12.26
CA VAL A 58 10.50 -31.46 13.38
C VAL A 58 9.23 -30.69 13.03
N ILE A 59 9.18 -30.04 11.86
CA ILE A 59 8.00 -29.29 11.41
C ILE A 59 6.78 -30.20 11.25
N THR A 60 6.96 -31.41 10.69
CA THR A 60 5.86 -32.37 10.51
C THR A 60 5.32 -32.84 11.85
N SER A 61 6.20 -33.16 12.81
CA SER A 61 5.80 -33.55 14.16
C SER A 61 5.13 -32.41 14.91
N LEU A 62 5.66 -31.17 14.83
CA LEU A 62 5.02 -30.00 15.45
C LEU A 62 3.60 -29.79 14.92
N LYS A 63 3.41 -29.80 13.60
CA LYS A 63 2.09 -29.66 12.98
C LYS A 63 1.13 -30.79 13.32
N HIS A 64 1.64 -31.98 13.66
CA HIS A 64 0.82 -33.13 14.01
C HIS A 64 0.37 -33.12 15.47
N PHE A 65 1.30 -32.88 16.40
CA PHE A 65 1.04 -32.98 17.84
C PHE A 65 0.55 -31.67 18.44
N ILE A 66 1.01 -30.54 17.90
CA ILE A 66 0.75 -29.22 18.46
C ILE A 66 0.43 -28.23 17.31
N PRO A 67 -0.65 -28.47 16.53
CA PRO A 67 -0.98 -27.69 15.34
C PRO A 67 -1.19 -26.19 15.60
N SER A 68 -1.48 -25.82 16.85
CA SER A 68 -1.76 -24.44 17.26
C SER A 68 -0.59 -23.78 18.01
N ASP A 69 0.54 -24.47 18.18
CA ASP A 69 1.73 -23.91 18.85
C ASP A 69 2.62 -23.23 17.82
N ASP A 70 2.20 -22.01 17.50
CA ASP A 70 2.96 -21.14 16.63
C ASP A 70 4.30 -20.70 17.27
N ASP A 71 4.45 -20.74 18.60
CA ASP A 71 5.70 -20.33 19.27
C ASP A 71 6.80 -21.36 19.03
N ALA A 72 6.45 -22.65 19.10
CA ALA A 72 7.32 -23.73 18.68
C ALA A 72 7.72 -23.64 17.20
N LEU A 73 6.77 -23.32 16.30
CA LEU A 73 7.08 -23.11 14.88
C LEU A 73 7.99 -21.90 14.66
N SER A 74 7.74 -20.79 15.36
CA SER A 74 8.57 -19.58 15.32
C SER A 74 10.01 -19.87 15.76
N LEU A 75 10.18 -20.64 16.85
CA LEU A 75 11.49 -21.07 17.33
C LEU A 75 12.25 -21.90 16.27
N VAL A 76 11.56 -22.85 15.62
CA VAL A 76 12.15 -23.67 14.55
C VAL A 76 12.53 -22.83 13.34
N TYR A 77 11.66 -21.90 12.89
CA TYR A 77 11.96 -21.03 11.76
C TYR A 77 13.13 -20.09 12.04
N LYS A 78 13.23 -19.56 13.27
CA LYS A 78 14.39 -18.77 13.72
C LYS A 78 15.67 -19.61 13.76
N HIS A 79 15.60 -20.84 14.25
CA HIS A 79 16.75 -21.75 14.35
C HIS A 79 17.35 -22.14 12.99
N PHE A 80 16.50 -22.39 11.98
CA PHE A 80 16.93 -22.77 10.62
C PHE A 80 16.98 -21.62 9.61
N ASP A 81 16.89 -20.37 10.06
CA ASP A 81 16.88 -19.16 9.23
C ASP A 81 15.82 -19.17 8.09
N MET A 82 14.64 -19.73 8.38
CA MET A 82 13.53 -19.85 7.43
C MET A 82 12.74 -18.54 7.35
N LYS A 83 13.32 -17.51 6.73
CA LYS A 83 12.76 -16.15 6.71
C LYS A 83 11.38 -16.05 6.06
N HIS A 84 11.15 -16.77 4.95
CA HIS A 84 9.85 -16.73 4.27
C HIS A 84 8.75 -17.36 5.10
N GLU A 85 9.03 -18.50 5.73
CA GLU A 85 8.10 -19.22 6.58
C GLU A 85 7.85 -18.48 7.90
N ALA A 86 8.88 -17.87 8.48
CA ALA A 86 8.73 -16.96 9.62
C ALA A 86 7.81 -15.78 9.29
N ALA A 87 8.03 -15.11 8.15
CA ALA A 87 7.19 -14.00 7.71
C ALA A 87 5.73 -14.44 7.47
N SER A 88 5.52 -15.62 6.85
CA SER A 88 4.17 -16.17 6.63
C SER A 88 3.48 -16.59 7.93
N LEU A 89 4.21 -17.08 8.93
CA LEU A 89 3.66 -17.37 10.26
C LEU A 89 3.20 -16.08 10.95
N LEU A 90 4.04 -15.05 10.95
CA LEU A 90 3.70 -13.74 11.51
C LEU A 90 2.50 -13.11 10.80
N GLU A 91 2.42 -13.23 9.47
CA GLU A 91 1.27 -12.80 8.68
C GLU A 91 -0.02 -13.53 9.12
N SER A 92 0.03 -14.86 9.28
CA SER A 92 -1.12 -15.63 9.74
C SER A 92 -1.56 -15.26 11.17
N ARG A 93 -0.62 -15.02 12.08
CA ARG A 93 -0.91 -14.57 13.44
C ARG A 93 -1.58 -13.20 13.44
N ALA A 94 -1.02 -12.25 12.70
CA ALA A 94 -1.63 -10.93 12.55
C ALA A 94 -3.06 -11.02 12.02
N GLU A 95 -3.30 -11.88 11.03
CA GLU A 95 -4.64 -12.12 10.47
C GLU A 95 -5.60 -12.75 11.48
N GLN A 96 -5.13 -13.71 12.30
CA GLN A 96 -5.94 -14.29 13.37
C GLN A 96 -6.40 -13.22 14.37
N TYR A 97 -5.50 -12.37 14.84
CA TYR A 97 -5.84 -11.28 15.77
C TYR A 97 -6.78 -10.24 15.12
N MET A 98 -6.54 -9.86 13.87
CA MET A 98 -7.42 -8.96 13.11
C MET A 98 -8.83 -9.55 12.94
N ASN A 99 -8.92 -10.84 12.61
CA ASN A 99 -10.21 -11.53 12.43
C ASN A 99 -10.95 -11.70 13.75
N SER A 100 -10.22 -11.98 14.85
CA SER A 100 -10.77 -12.01 16.20
C SER A 100 -11.40 -10.66 16.54
N TRP A 101 -10.68 -9.56 16.31
CA TRP A 101 -11.19 -8.21 16.54
C TRP A 101 -12.41 -7.87 15.67
N LEU A 102 -12.38 -8.23 14.39
CA LEU A 102 -13.49 -8.01 13.46
C LEU A 102 -14.75 -8.82 13.83
N SER A 103 -14.58 -9.99 14.43
CA SER A 103 -15.69 -10.86 14.85
C SER A 103 -16.42 -10.38 16.10
N ARG A 104 -15.76 -9.58 16.94
CA ARG A 104 -16.34 -9.01 18.16
C ARG A 104 -17.35 -7.91 17.84
N TYR A 105 -18.40 -7.84 18.63
CA TYR A 105 -19.35 -6.72 18.59
C TYR A 105 -18.64 -5.42 18.97
N ASP A 106 -19.13 -4.30 18.44
CA ASP A 106 -18.45 -3.00 18.52
C ASP A 106 -18.10 -2.58 19.96
N LYS A 107 -18.98 -2.90 20.93
CA LYS A 107 -18.78 -2.62 22.36
C LYS A 107 -17.71 -3.50 23.05
N GLU A 108 -17.31 -4.59 22.43
CA GLU A 108 -16.39 -5.60 22.98
C GLU A 108 -15.00 -5.56 22.33
N ARG A 109 -14.82 -4.71 21.32
CA ARG A 109 -13.55 -4.52 20.62
C ARG A 109 -12.51 -3.98 21.57
N ARG A 110 -11.43 -4.74 21.74
CA ARG A 110 -10.28 -4.36 22.56
C ARG A 110 -9.13 -4.01 21.64
N ASN A 111 -8.44 -2.91 21.94
CA ASN A 111 -7.27 -2.51 21.17
C ASN A 111 -6.12 -3.50 21.32
N ASP A 112 -6.10 -4.32 22.38
CA ASP A 112 -5.08 -5.35 22.63
C ASP A 112 -4.90 -6.28 21.42
N GLU A 113 -5.97 -6.75 20.79
CA GLU A 113 -5.87 -7.62 19.61
C GLU A 113 -5.27 -6.89 18.41
N LEU A 114 -5.60 -5.61 18.22
CA LEU A 114 -5.01 -4.81 17.14
C LEU A 114 -3.54 -4.49 17.42
N LEU A 115 -3.16 -4.31 18.69
CA LEU A 115 -1.77 -4.09 19.10
C LEU A 115 -0.93 -5.34 18.86
N GLU A 116 -1.45 -6.54 19.19
CA GLU A 116 -0.79 -7.82 18.88
C GLU A 116 -0.66 -8.05 17.37
N ALA A 117 -1.73 -7.78 16.61
CA ALA A 117 -1.67 -7.84 15.15
C ALA A 117 -0.62 -6.87 14.58
N MET A 118 -0.55 -5.65 15.11
CA MET A 118 0.42 -4.64 14.70
C MET A 118 1.84 -5.08 15.05
N HIS A 119 2.07 -5.66 16.22
CA HIS A 119 3.36 -6.19 16.63
C HIS A 119 3.85 -7.27 15.64
N HIS A 120 3.01 -8.24 15.29
CA HIS A 120 3.37 -9.26 14.31
C HIS A 120 3.64 -8.71 12.91
N LEU A 121 2.91 -7.69 12.46
CA LEU A 121 3.17 -7.04 11.17
C LEU A 121 4.50 -6.27 11.16
N VAL A 122 4.88 -5.64 12.27
CA VAL A 122 6.18 -4.96 12.41
C VAL A 122 7.31 -5.99 12.43
N GLU A 123 7.21 -7.05 13.23
CA GLU A 123 8.20 -8.15 13.24
C GLU A 123 8.30 -8.79 11.85
N MET A 124 7.18 -8.97 11.15
CA MET A 124 7.16 -9.47 9.76
C MET A 124 7.93 -8.54 8.82
N ALA A 125 7.72 -7.23 8.92
CA ALA A 125 8.44 -6.24 8.11
C ALA A 125 9.95 -6.28 8.39
N GLU A 126 10.35 -6.41 9.66
CA GLU A 126 11.75 -6.57 10.06
C GLU A 126 12.37 -7.83 9.44
N VAL A 127 11.70 -8.98 9.54
CA VAL A 127 12.16 -10.24 8.93
C VAL A 127 12.28 -10.10 7.41
N LEU A 128 11.27 -9.53 6.75
CA LEU A 128 11.26 -9.36 5.30
C LEU A 128 12.30 -8.34 4.81
N SER A 129 12.66 -7.36 5.62
CA SER A 129 13.71 -6.38 5.28
C SER A 129 15.10 -7.00 5.18
N THR A 130 15.32 -8.18 5.78
CA THR A 130 16.59 -8.92 5.70
C THR A 130 16.76 -9.72 4.41
N ILE A 131 15.72 -9.81 3.58
CA ILE A 131 15.69 -10.52 2.30
C ILE A 131 15.20 -9.58 1.18
N ASP A 132 15.35 -9.99 -0.08
CA ASP A 132 14.87 -9.22 -1.23
C ASP A 132 13.34 -9.32 -1.40
N ALA A 133 12.61 -8.76 -0.44
CA ALA A 133 11.13 -8.80 -0.38
C ALA A 133 10.54 -7.39 -0.16
N GLY A 134 11.05 -6.39 -0.88
CA GLY A 134 10.68 -4.97 -0.68
C GLY A 134 9.18 -4.69 -0.75
N GLN A 135 8.47 -5.27 -1.73
CA GLN A 135 7.01 -5.09 -1.86
C GLN A 135 6.23 -5.69 -0.68
N ARG A 136 6.63 -6.86 -0.18
CA ARG A 136 6.00 -7.47 1.00
C ARG A 136 6.29 -6.68 2.27
N THR A 137 7.54 -6.20 2.43
CA THR A 137 7.94 -5.34 3.54
C THR A 137 7.10 -4.08 3.58
N HIS A 138 6.98 -3.38 2.44
CA HIS A 138 6.16 -2.19 2.31
C HIS A 138 4.68 -2.45 2.65
N ARG A 139 4.12 -3.55 2.15
CA ARG A 139 2.74 -3.96 2.47
C ARG A 139 2.54 -4.24 3.97
N ALA A 140 3.50 -4.87 4.64
CA ALA A 140 3.43 -5.12 6.08
C ALA A 140 3.40 -3.80 6.87
N CYS A 141 4.28 -2.84 6.53
CA CYS A 141 4.28 -1.50 7.12
C CYS A 141 2.97 -0.74 6.89
N ALA A 142 2.42 -0.81 5.67
CA ALA A 142 1.15 -0.18 5.34
C ALA A 142 -0.02 -0.80 6.13
N ARG A 143 -0.07 -2.12 6.26
CA ARG A 143 -1.05 -2.82 7.11
C ARG A 143 -0.92 -2.41 8.57
N ALA A 144 0.28 -2.32 9.12
CA ALA A 144 0.50 -1.86 10.50
C ALA A 144 0.02 -0.41 10.68
N SER A 145 0.27 0.45 9.70
CA SER A 145 -0.22 1.84 9.70
C SER A 145 -1.75 1.90 9.64
N LEU A 146 -2.39 0.99 8.90
CA LEU A 146 -3.85 0.86 8.85
C LEU A 146 -4.44 0.46 10.21
N LEU A 147 -3.77 -0.44 10.95
CA LEU A 147 -4.17 -0.77 12.32
C LEU A 147 -4.04 0.45 13.25
N SER A 148 -2.97 1.24 13.10
CA SER A 148 -2.81 2.49 13.85
C SER A 148 -3.95 3.49 13.57
N LEU A 149 -4.42 3.59 12.31
CA LEU A 149 -5.61 4.39 11.97
C LEU A 149 -6.86 3.86 12.65
N GLN A 150 -7.07 2.55 12.65
CA GLN A 150 -8.22 1.92 13.31
C GLN A 150 -8.27 2.22 14.81
N ILE A 151 -7.11 2.22 15.48
CA ILE A 151 -7.00 2.55 16.91
C ILE A 151 -7.24 4.04 17.16
N ARG A 152 -6.68 4.92 16.31
CA ARG A 152 -6.77 6.38 16.48
C ARG A 152 -8.13 6.96 16.09
N ILE A 153 -8.83 6.34 15.14
CA ILE A 153 -10.10 6.80 14.58
C ILE A 153 -11.10 5.64 14.59
N PRO A 154 -11.64 5.28 15.78
CA PRO A 154 -12.49 4.10 15.95
C PRO A 154 -13.86 4.23 15.29
N ASP A 155 -14.34 5.45 15.04
CA ASP A 155 -15.66 5.73 14.44
C ASP A 155 -15.79 5.24 12.98
N LEU A 156 -14.66 4.92 12.34
CA LEU A 156 -14.59 4.39 11.00
C LEU A 156 -13.95 2.99 11.03
N LEU A 157 -14.49 2.09 10.21
CA LEU A 157 -13.86 0.79 9.98
C LEU A 157 -12.82 0.93 8.87
N TRP A 158 -11.55 0.74 9.21
CA TRP A 158 -10.41 0.85 8.29
C TRP A 158 -9.94 -0.51 7.79
N ILE A 159 -10.17 -1.56 8.56
CA ILE A 159 -9.65 -2.92 8.34
C ILE A 159 -10.75 -3.89 7.90
N GLY A 160 -10.39 -4.97 7.22
CA GLY A 160 -11.35 -6.00 6.79
C GLY A 160 -12.34 -5.54 5.72
N LEU A 161 -12.02 -4.48 4.98
CA LEU A 161 -12.91 -3.92 3.96
C LEU A 161 -12.82 -4.74 2.66
N SER A 162 -13.94 -4.81 1.94
CA SER A 162 -13.91 -5.21 0.53
C SER A 162 -13.18 -4.15 -0.30
N GLU A 163 -12.67 -4.55 -1.46
CA GLU A 163 -11.97 -3.63 -2.39
C GLU A 163 -12.81 -2.39 -2.73
N THR A 164 -14.13 -2.57 -2.93
CA THR A 164 -15.09 -1.48 -3.17
C THR A 164 -15.19 -0.52 -1.98
N ASN A 165 -15.29 -1.04 -0.75
CA ASN A 165 -15.41 -0.21 0.44
C ASN A 165 -14.09 0.50 0.76
N ALA A 166 -12.95 -0.17 0.53
CA ALA A 166 -11.63 0.43 0.65
C ALA A 166 -11.46 1.62 -0.31
N ARG A 167 -11.88 1.49 -1.59
CA ARG A 167 -11.87 2.60 -2.55
C ARG A 167 -12.77 3.77 -2.11
N ARG A 168 -13.94 3.50 -1.52
CA ARG A 168 -14.82 4.56 -1.01
C ARG A 168 -14.16 5.36 0.10
N ILE A 169 -13.64 4.67 1.12
CA ILE A 169 -12.93 5.31 2.23
C ILE A 169 -11.72 6.07 1.71
N PHE A 170 -10.93 5.47 0.80
CA PHE A 170 -9.78 6.10 0.17
C PHE A 170 -10.12 7.46 -0.49
N VAL A 171 -11.22 7.52 -1.25
CA VAL A 171 -11.69 8.76 -1.91
C VAL A 171 -12.19 9.80 -0.91
N GLU A 172 -12.82 9.37 0.17
CA GLU A 172 -13.45 10.25 1.17
C GLU A 172 -12.43 10.99 2.05
N GLN A 173 -11.21 10.45 2.22
CA GLN A 173 -10.17 10.99 3.09
C GLN A 173 -9.77 12.42 2.72
N SER A 174 -9.81 13.34 3.69
CA SER A 174 -9.34 14.72 3.50
C SER A 174 -7.84 14.89 3.69
N ARG A 175 -7.20 13.95 4.41
CA ARG A 175 -5.76 13.97 4.71
C ARG A 175 -5.02 13.04 3.76
N PHE A 176 -3.94 13.54 3.15
CA PHE A 176 -3.15 12.75 2.20
C PHE A 176 -2.53 11.52 2.85
N GLN A 177 -1.97 11.65 4.05
CA GLN A 177 -1.35 10.52 4.76
C GLN A 177 -2.35 9.38 5.04
N GLU A 178 -3.59 9.70 5.43
CA GLU A 178 -4.64 8.71 5.70
C GLU A 178 -5.08 8.02 4.41
N ALA A 179 -5.23 8.78 3.32
CA ALA A 179 -5.51 8.23 1.98
C ALA A 179 -4.37 7.30 1.50
N LEU A 180 -3.11 7.69 1.70
CA LEU A 180 -1.94 6.93 1.31
C LEU A 180 -1.87 5.58 2.04
N ILE A 181 -2.09 5.57 3.36
CA ILE A 181 -2.11 4.34 4.16
C ILE A 181 -3.16 3.36 3.62
N VAL A 182 -4.38 3.84 3.33
CA VAL A 182 -5.44 3.00 2.75
C VAL A 182 -5.02 2.47 1.37
N ALA A 183 -4.46 3.34 0.51
CA ALA A 183 -4.05 2.96 -0.82
C ALA A 183 -2.98 1.85 -0.82
N GLU A 184 -2.01 1.96 0.08
CA GLU A 184 -0.91 1.02 0.20
C GLU A 184 -1.34 -0.30 0.86
N ALA A 185 -2.16 -0.24 1.92
CA ALA A 185 -2.59 -1.43 2.64
C ALA A 185 -3.53 -2.32 1.80
N TYR A 186 -4.39 -1.72 0.98
CA TYR A 186 -5.31 -2.42 0.08
C TYR A 186 -4.77 -2.63 -1.35
N ASN A 187 -3.52 -2.26 -1.62
CA ASN A 187 -2.88 -2.41 -2.93
C ASN A 187 -3.64 -1.70 -4.08
N ILE A 188 -4.19 -0.51 -3.80
CA ILE A 188 -4.89 0.37 -4.75
C ILE A 188 -4.10 1.67 -5.01
N ASN A 189 -2.79 1.67 -4.76
CA ASN A 189 -1.90 2.82 -4.98
C ASN A 189 -1.45 2.97 -6.45
N GLN A 190 -2.37 2.82 -7.40
CA GLN A 190 -2.10 3.08 -8.82
C GLN A 190 -2.40 4.54 -9.18
N PRO A 191 -1.68 5.16 -10.13
CA PRO A 191 -1.87 6.58 -10.44
C PRO A 191 -3.31 6.99 -10.78
N MET A 192 -4.07 6.11 -11.46
CA MET A 192 -5.46 6.40 -11.83
C MET A 192 -6.44 6.37 -10.65
N GLU A 193 -6.14 5.59 -9.61
CA GLU A 193 -6.98 5.49 -8.41
C GLU A 193 -7.00 6.82 -7.62
N TRP A 194 -5.97 7.64 -7.77
CA TRP A 194 -5.88 8.96 -7.13
C TRP A 194 -6.74 10.04 -7.81
N ALA A 195 -7.17 9.86 -9.07
CA ALA A 195 -7.95 10.88 -9.77
C ALA A 195 -9.30 11.18 -9.07
N PRO A 196 -10.10 10.18 -8.65
CA PRO A 196 -11.30 10.41 -7.83
C PRO A 196 -11.01 11.05 -6.46
N VAL A 197 -9.88 10.73 -5.83
CA VAL A 197 -9.47 11.33 -4.54
C VAL A 197 -9.24 12.83 -4.72
N PHE A 198 -8.43 13.21 -5.71
CA PHE A 198 -8.17 14.61 -6.05
C PHE A 198 -9.46 15.33 -6.41
N TRP A 199 -10.33 14.69 -7.21
CA TRP A 199 -11.62 15.26 -7.56
C TRP A 199 -12.46 15.57 -6.31
N ASN A 200 -12.60 14.61 -5.40
CA ASN A 200 -13.32 14.82 -4.14
C ASN A 200 -12.71 15.95 -3.30
N GLN A 201 -11.38 16.09 -3.27
CA GLN A 201 -10.72 17.22 -2.60
C GLN A 201 -10.99 18.55 -3.30
N MET A 202 -11.07 18.59 -4.62
CA MET A 202 -11.36 19.81 -5.37
C MET A 202 -12.78 20.34 -5.10
N LEU A 203 -13.73 19.46 -4.77
CA LEU A 203 -15.10 19.85 -4.41
C LEU A 203 -15.20 20.50 -3.02
N LYS A 204 -14.20 20.29 -2.17
CA LYS A 204 -14.15 20.84 -0.80
C LYS A 204 -13.35 22.14 -0.81
N PRO A 205 -13.87 23.24 -0.22
CA PRO A 205 -13.14 24.50 -0.13
C PRO A 205 -11.79 24.35 0.59
N ASP A 206 -10.74 24.95 0.03
CA ASP A 206 -9.40 25.15 0.61
C ASP A 206 -8.58 23.88 0.96
N LEU A 207 -9.07 22.66 0.74
CA LEU A 207 -8.34 21.44 1.09
C LEU A 207 -7.32 21.00 0.03
N ILE A 208 -7.61 21.24 -1.24
CA ILE A 208 -6.82 20.72 -2.35
C ILE A 208 -5.37 21.22 -2.32
N GLU A 209 -5.12 22.48 -1.94
CA GLU A 209 -3.77 23.05 -2.02
C GLU A 209 -2.79 22.36 -1.07
N GLN A 210 -3.24 22.09 0.16
CA GLN A 210 -2.48 21.33 1.15
C GLN A 210 -2.35 19.87 0.73
N PHE A 211 -3.45 19.24 0.28
CA PHE A 211 -3.43 17.84 -0.16
C PHE A 211 -2.42 17.62 -1.28
N VAL A 212 -2.41 18.48 -2.31
CA VAL A 212 -1.42 18.38 -3.39
C VAL A 212 -0.02 18.73 -2.90
N ALA A 213 0.15 19.61 -1.90
CA ALA A 213 1.44 19.90 -1.29
C ALA A 213 2.09 18.66 -0.68
N GLU A 214 1.32 17.92 0.11
CA GLU A 214 1.79 16.70 0.75
C GLU A 214 1.98 15.57 -0.26
N PHE A 215 1.05 15.44 -1.22
CA PHE A 215 1.12 14.42 -2.27
C PHE A 215 2.43 14.47 -3.04
N VAL A 216 2.84 15.65 -3.54
CA VAL A 216 4.04 15.78 -4.40
C VAL A 216 5.35 15.55 -3.67
N LEU A 217 5.34 15.50 -2.33
CA LEU A 217 6.52 15.15 -1.53
C LEU A 217 6.77 13.63 -1.52
N VAL A 218 5.75 12.83 -1.82
CA VAL A 218 5.80 11.35 -1.71
C VAL A 218 5.60 10.67 -3.05
N LEU A 219 4.62 11.13 -3.85
CA LEU A 219 4.23 10.52 -5.12
C LEU A 219 4.32 11.53 -6.29
N PRO A 220 4.75 11.11 -7.48
CA PRO A 220 4.78 11.98 -8.65
C PRO A 220 3.36 12.26 -9.19
N LEU A 221 3.11 13.50 -9.63
CA LEU A 221 1.91 13.82 -10.41
C LEU A 221 2.03 13.22 -11.81
N GLN A 222 1.42 12.05 -12.01
CA GLN A 222 1.47 11.33 -13.28
C GLN A 222 0.52 11.97 -14.32
N PRO A 223 0.96 12.16 -15.58
CA PRO A 223 0.13 12.77 -16.63
C PRO A 223 -1.24 12.10 -16.86
N PRO A 224 -1.37 10.74 -16.88
CA PRO A 224 -2.66 10.08 -17.08
C PRO A 224 -3.72 10.47 -16.04
N MET A 225 -3.31 10.55 -14.76
CA MET A 225 -4.17 10.95 -13.65
C MET A 225 -4.67 12.40 -13.82
N LEU A 226 -3.77 13.31 -14.21
CA LEU A 226 -4.11 14.71 -14.41
C LEU A 226 -5.06 14.90 -15.61
N LEU A 227 -4.84 14.16 -16.69
CA LEU A 227 -5.72 14.18 -17.86
C LEU A 227 -7.12 13.67 -17.50
N GLU A 228 -7.23 12.63 -16.69
CA GLU A 228 -8.52 12.14 -16.19
C GLU A 228 -9.24 13.18 -15.33
N LEU A 229 -8.50 13.82 -14.42
CA LEU A 229 -9.04 14.89 -13.59
C LEU A 229 -9.51 16.10 -14.42
N ALA A 230 -8.82 16.41 -15.52
CA ALA A 230 -9.27 17.42 -16.48
C ALA A 230 -10.56 17.01 -17.23
N ARG A 231 -10.76 15.71 -17.51
CA ARG A 231 -12.02 15.18 -18.05
C ARG A 231 -13.16 15.30 -17.04
N PHE A 232 -12.92 14.98 -15.76
CA PHE A 232 -13.91 15.17 -14.69
C PHE A 232 -14.33 16.64 -14.59
N TYR A 233 -13.37 17.56 -14.55
CA TYR A 233 -13.65 18.99 -14.54
C TYR A 233 -14.50 19.42 -15.75
N ARG A 234 -14.11 19.03 -16.98
CA ARG A 234 -14.85 19.37 -18.20
C ARG A 234 -16.27 18.83 -18.17
N ALA A 235 -16.45 17.57 -17.79
CA ALA A 235 -17.76 16.92 -17.73
C ALA A 235 -18.67 17.62 -16.72
N GLU A 236 -18.15 17.98 -15.55
CA GLU A 236 -18.88 18.70 -14.52
C GLU A 236 -19.28 20.11 -14.95
N VAL A 237 -18.36 20.86 -15.57
CA VAL A 237 -18.64 22.20 -16.09
C VAL A 237 -19.66 22.14 -17.24
N ALA A 238 -19.55 21.15 -18.14
CA ALA A 238 -20.51 20.96 -19.23
C ALA A 238 -21.91 20.59 -18.71
N ALA A 239 -22.00 19.65 -17.76
CA ALA A 239 -23.26 19.24 -17.16
C ALA A 239 -23.96 20.40 -16.44
N ARG A 240 -23.21 21.30 -15.80
CA ARG A 240 -23.76 22.47 -15.10
C ARG A 240 -24.01 23.67 -16.03
N GLY A 241 -23.22 23.81 -17.09
CA GLY A 241 -23.37 24.87 -18.10
C GLY A 241 -24.70 24.79 -18.85
N ASP A 242 -25.16 23.57 -19.13
CA ASP A 242 -26.51 23.32 -19.71
C ASP A 242 -27.63 23.40 -18.65
N GLN A 243 -27.32 23.28 -17.36
CA GLN A 243 -28.30 23.30 -16.27
C GLN A 243 -28.56 24.70 -15.69
N SER A 244 -28.22 25.76 -16.41
CA SER A 244 -28.52 27.15 -16.01
C SER A 244 -30.00 27.42 -15.69
N HIS A 245 -30.91 26.52 -16.08
CA HIS A 245 -32.33 26.56 -15.72
C HIS A 245 -32.86 25.41 -14.84
N PHE A 246 -32.11 24.33 -14.58
CA PHE A 246 -32.66 23.11 -13.93
C PHE A 246 -32.01 22.71 -12.59
N SER A 247 -30.97 23.42 -12.14
CA SER A 247 -30.22 23.09 -10.91
C SER A 247 -30.96 23.39 -9.59
N VAL A 248 -32.29 23.50 -9.60
CA VAL A 248 -33.13 23.68 -8.41
C VAL A 248 -33.75 22.35 -7.93
N TRP A 249 -33.78 21.28 -8.74
CA TRP A 249 -34.74 20.18 -8.49
C TRP A 249 -34.19 18.76 -8.23
N LEU A 250 -32.88 18.48 -8.27
CA LEU A 250 -32.41 17.08 -8.23
C LEU A 250 -31.36 16.72 -7.17
N SER A 251 -31.11 17.58 -6.19
CA SER A 251 -30.35 17.19 -4.98
C SER A 251 -30.85 17.96 -3.77
N PRO A 252 -31.10 17.31 -2.62
CA PRO A 252 -31.37 18.03 -1.38
C PRO A 252 -30.13 18.87 -1.01
N GLY A 253 -30.15 20.18 -1.33
CA GLY A 253 -29.08 21.12 -1.00
C GLY A 253 -28.40 21.81 -2.20
N GLY A 254 -29.17 22.32 -3.17
CA GLY A 254 -28.67 23.03 -4.37
C GLY A 254 -27.44 23.92 -4.09
N LEU A 255 -26.28 23.53 -4.66
CA LEU A 255 -25.00 24.19 -4.39
C LEU A 255 -24.86 25.48 -5.24
N PRO A 256 -24.64 26.66 -4.61
CA PRO A 256 -24.64 27.98 -5.27
C PRO A 256 -23.55 28.21 -6.34
N ALA A 257 -23.70 29.28 -7.15
CA ALA A 257 -22.72 29.74 -8.16
C ALA A 257 -21.26 29.89 -7.64
N GLU A 258 -21.09 30.06 -6.33
CA GLU A 258 -19.79 30.08 -5.66
C GLU A 258 -19.01 28.76 -5.83
N TRP A 259 -19.71 27.64 -6.01
CA TRP A 259 -19.09 26.33 -6.22
C TRP A 259 -18.29 26.26 -7.52
N VAL A 260 -18.78 26.86 -8.61
CA VAL A 260 -18.05 26.89 -9.91
C VAL A 260 -16.79 27.73 -9.78
N LYS A 261 -16.86 28.87 -9.08
CA LYS A 261 -15.68 29.70 -8.80
C LYS A 261 -14.66 28.94 -7.96
N HIS A 262 -15.12 28.23 -6.93
CA HIS A 262 -14.27 27.40 -6.08
C HIS A 262 -13.58 26.29 -6.88
N LEU A 263 -14.33 25.50 -7.64
CA LEU A 263 -13.79 24.43 -8.47
C LEU A 263 -12.75 24.97 -9.47
N GLY A 264 -13.03 26.12 -10.10
CA GLY A 264 -12.08 26.79 -10.98
C GLY A 264 -10.79 27.23 -10.28
N ARG A 265 -10.86 27.70 -9.03
CA ARG A 265 -9.66 28.02 -8.21
C ARG A 265 -8.86 26.76 -7.87
N SER A 266 -9.55 25.69 -7.45
CA SER A 266 -8.94 24.39 -7.14
C SER A 266 -8.17 23.83 -8.34
N PHE A 267 -8.80 23.80 -9.53
CA PHE A 267 -8.16 23.31 -10.73
C PHE A 267 -7.00 24.22 -11.20
N ARG A 268 -7.14 25.54 -11.04
CA ARG A 268 -6.06 26.49 -11.31
C ARG A 268 -4.85 26.28 -10.40
N SER A 269 -5.05 25.90 -9.14
CA SER A 269 -3.95 25.55 -8.21
C SER A 269 -3.18 24.32 -8.72
N LEU A 270 -3.89 23.31 -9.23
CA LEU A 270 -3.28 22.15 -9.87
C LEU A 270 -2.47 22.53 -11.11
N LEU A 271 -3.02 23.37 -12.00
CA LEU A 271 -2.32 23.85 -13.20
C LEU A 271 -1.04 24.62 -12.86
N ARG A 272 -0.99 25.37 -11.77
CA ARG A 272 0.24 26.06 -11.33
C ARG A 272 1.33 25.09 -10.90
N ARG A 273 0.96 23.95 -10.32
CA ARG A 273 1.89 22.91 -9.84
C ARG A 273 2.43 22.01 -10.94
N THR A 274 1.75 21.88 -12.09
CA THR A 274 2.24 21.11 -13.23
C THR A 274 3.38 21.88 -13.92
N ARG A 275 4.64 21.47 -13.66
CA ARG A 275 5.83 22.18 -14.15
C ARG A 275 6.06 22.02 -15.67
N ASP A 276 5.67 20.89 -16.23
CA ASP A 276 5.74 20.67 -17.67
C ASP A 276 4.71 21.55 -18.39
N MET A 277 5.21 22.52 -19.17
CA MET A 277 4.38 23.47 -19.89
C MET A 277 3.53 22.82 -20.98
N ARG A 278 4.01 21.74 -21.61
CA ARG A 278 3.22 21.01 -22.62
C ARG A 278 2.05 20.29 -21.97
N LEU A 279 2.29 19.62 -20.84
CA LEU A 279 1.23 19.00 -20.06
C LEU A 279 0.24 20.04 -19.52
N ARG A 280 0.73 21.16 -18.99
CA ARG A 280 -0.12 22.27 -18.52
C ARG A 280 -1.02 22.81 -19.62
N LEU A 281 -0.48 23.01 -20.83
CA LEU A 281 -1.25 23.42 -22.02
C LEU A 281 -2.33 22.38 -22.36
N GLN A 282 -1.97 21.09 -22.39
CA GLN A 282 -2.92 20.01 -22.66
C GLN A 282 -4.05 19.96 -21.63
N LEU A 283 -3.74 20.09 -20.35
CA LEU A 283 -4.72 20.09 -19.26
C LEU A 283 -5.68 21.28 -19.35
N ALA A 284 -5.16 22.49 -19.54
CA ALA A 284 -5.98 23.69 -19.70
C ALA A 284 -6.88 23.61 -20.96
N THR A 285 -6.37 23.03 -22.05
CA THR A 285 -7.14 22.80 -23.29
C THR A 285 -8.27 21.80 -23.05
N LEU A 286 -7.99 20.70 -22.35
CA LEU A 286 -8.95 19.64 -22.09
C LEU A 286 -10.05 20.09 -21.12
N ALA A 287 -9.67 20.77 -20.03
CA ALA A 287 -10.58 21.24 -18.98
C ALA A 287 -11.49 22.39 -19.43
N THR A 288 -11.03 23.22 -20.39
CA THR A 288 -11.70 24.44 -20.88
C THR A 288 -11.84 25.55 -19.81
N GLY A 289 -12.03 26.80 -20.23
CA GLY A 289 -12.25 27.94 -19.31
C GLY A 289 -10.99 28.57 -18.68
N PHE A 290 -9.79 28.19 -19.14
CA PHE A 290 -8.50 28.70 -18.65
C PHE A 290 -7.70 29.41 -19.75
N SER A 291 -8.31 30.34 -20.49
CA SER A 291 -7.67 31.04 -21.62
C SER A 291 -6.37 31.74 -21.23
N ASP A 292 -6.35 32.35 -20.05
CA ASP A 292 -5.16 33.00 -19.49
C ASP A 292 -3.99 32.04 -19.28
N VAL A 293 -4.26 30.78 -18.90
CA VAL A 293 -3.24 29.73 -18.77
C VAL A 293 -2.78 29.26 -20.15
N LEU A 294 -3.69 29.15 -21.13
CA LEU A 294 -3.35 28.79 -22.51
C LEU A 294 -2.42 29.83 -23.13
N ASP A 295 -2.76 31.12 -23.00
CA ASP A 295 -1.95 32.23 -23.50
C ASP A 295 -0.56 32.27 -22.85
N ALA A 296 -0.50 32.08 -21.53
CA ALA A 296 0.76 31.99 -20.81
C ALA A 296 1.62 30.80 -21.28
N CYS A 297 1.04 29.62 -21.44
CA CYS A 297 1.76 28.44 -21.97
C CYS A 297 2.26 28.65 -23.39
N ASN A 298 1.41 29.20 -24.28
CA ASN A 298 1.78 29.50 -25.66
C ASN A 298 2.91 30.52 -25.73
N SER A 299 2.88 31.58 -24.91
CA SER A 299 3.95 32.59 -24.87
C SER A 299 5.33 32.03 -24.48
N VAL A 300 5.34 30.97 -23.67
CA VAL A 300 6.59 30.29 -23.25
C VAL A 300 7.04 29.28 -24.30
N LEU A 301 6.12 28.52 -24.89
CA LEU A 301 6.42 27.50 -25.90
C LEU A 301 6.76 28.08 -27.28
N ASP A 302 6.24 29.27 -27.62
CA ASP A 302 6.56 29.98 -28.86
C ASP A 302 7.97 30.62 -28.82
N LYS A 303 8.67 30.63 -27.68
CA LYS A 303 10.05 31.14 -27.60
C LYS A 303 10.98 30.26 -28.44
N VAL A 304 11.52 30.86 -29.49
CA VAL A 304 12.64 30.31 -30.27
C VAL A 304 13.88 30.27 -29.36
N PRO A 305 14.62 29.15 -29.25
CA PRO A 305 15.84 29.09 -28.46
C PRO A 305 16.83 30.17 -28.89
N GLU A 306 17.53 30.84 -27.97
CA GLU A 306 18.52 31.89 -28.30
C GLU A 306 19.66 31.37 -29.21
N ASN A 307 19.88 30.06 -29.21
CA ASN A 307 20.88 29.37 -30.03
C ASN A 307 20.33 28.91 -31.39
N ALA A 308 19.02 29.02 -31.61
CA ALA A 308 18.45 28.82 -32.93
C ALA A 308 18.75 30.10 -33.71
N GLY A 309 19.76 30.03 -34.59
CA GLY A 309 19.94 31.00 -35.66
C GLY A 309 18.62 31.23 -36.41
N PRO A 310 18.49 32.32 -37.19
CA PRO A 310 17.21 32.81 -37.72
C PRO A 310 16.47 31.75 -38.53
N LEU A 311 15.72 30.91 -37.83
CA LEU A 311 14.81 29.96 -38.40
C LEU A 311 13.55 30.79 -38.60
N ILE A 312 13.30 31.17 -39.85
CA ILE A 312 12.02 31.71 -40.28
C ILE A 312 11.04 30.54 -40.22
N LEU A 313 10.49 30.31 -39.04
CA LEU A 313 9.60 29.20 -38.80
C LEU A 313 8.17 29.69 -38.97
N ARG A 314 7.56 29.29 -40.08
CA ARG A 314 6.12 29.50 -40.28
C ARG A 314 5.40 28.59 -39.28
N LYS A 315 4.50 29.16 -38.47
CA LYS A 315 3.69 28.41 -37.49
C LYS A 315 2.82 27.39 -38.23
N GLY A 316 3.28 26.14 -38.28
CA GLY A 316 2.50 25.01 -38.79
C GLY A 316 1.44 24.62 -37.77
N HIS A 317 0.29 24.13 -38.24
CA HIS A 317 -0.69 23.48 -37.37
C HIS A 317 -0.02 22.26 -36.71
N GLY A 318 0.22 22.33 -35.39
CA GLY A 318 0.84 21.23 -34.61
C GLY A 318 2.16 21.55 -33.92
N GLY A 319 2.64 22.80 -33.93
CA GLY A 319 3.86 23.19 -33.18
C GLY A 319 5.17 22.66 -33.78
N THR A 320 5.11 22.10 -34.98
CA THR A 320 6.30 21.75 -35.78
C THR A 320 6.70 22.94 -36.64
N TYR A 321 7.98 23.28 -36.52
CA TYR A 321 8.62 24.37 -37.20
C TYR A 321 9.46 23.79 -38.36
N LEU A 322 9.16 24.17 -39.60
CA LEU A 322 9.90 23.73 -40.80
C LEU A 322 11.00 24.75 -41.14
N PRO A 323 12.25 24.32 -41.41
CA PRO A 323 13.28 25.22 -41.92
C PRO A 323 12.99 25.61 -43.38
N LEU A 324 13.10 26.90 -43.70
CA LEU A 324 13.18 27.37 -45.10
C LEU A 324 14.60 27.08 -45.61
N MET A 325 14.69 26.57 -46.85
CA MET A 325 15.95 26.32 -47.57
C MET A 325 16.82 27.56 -47.70
#